data_AF-A0A2P6RVW4-F1
#
_entry.id   AF-A0A2P6RVW4-F1
#
_cell.length_a   1.000
_cell.length_b   1.000
_cell.length_c   1.000
_cell.angle_alpha   90.00
_cell.angle_beta   90.00
_cell.angle_gamma   90.00
#
_symmetry.space_group_name_H-M   'P 1'
#
loop_
_entity.id
_entity.type
_entity.pdbx_description
1 polymer ?
#
loop_
_entity_poly.entity_id
_entity_poly.type
_entity_poly.pdbx_seq_one_letter_code
_entity_poly.pdbx_strand_id
1 'polypeptide(L)'
;MAEALISVLLEQLASITRQQVQQQVKLVVDVKKEVAKLTHNFQAIEAGLKDAEERQVKEASVKLWLDDLKDASNEMEDVLDDWNTEILRVQIEKQEKEAGNALDTTKKKVP
;
A
#
# COMPACT_ATOMS: atom_id res chain seq x y z
N MET A 1 3.73 4.13 -19.68
CA MET A 1 3.59 2.78 -19.08
C MET A 1 4.14 2.72 -17.66
N ALA A 2 5.39 3.15 -17.42
CA ALA A 2 5.95 3.20 -16.07
C ALA A 2 5.25 4.27 -15.21
N GLU A 3 4.82 5.38 -15.83
CA GLU A 3 4.02 6.43 -15.17
C GLU A 3 2.79 5.85 -14.47
N ALA A 4 1.98 5.07 -15.20
CA ALA A 4 0.76 4.47 -14.67
C ALA A 4 1.03 3.52 -13.49
N LEU A 5 2.13 2.76 -13.51
CA LEU A 5 2.49 1.87 -12.40
C LEU A 5 2.80 2.67 -11.14
N ILE A 6 3.58 3.75 -11.25
CA ILE A 6 3.90 4.60 -10.10
C ILE A 6 2.64 5.29 -9.56
N SER A 7 1.74 5.77 -10.43
CA SER A 7 0.47 6.34 -10.00
C SER A 7 -0.38 5.33 -9.21
N VAL A 8 -0.45 4.06 -9.66
CA VAL A 8 -1.16 2.99 -8.94
C VAL A 8 -0.56 2.75 -7.55
N LEU A 9 0.78 2.67 -7.44
CA LEU A 9 1.44 2.50 -6.14
C LEU A 9 1.15 3.68 -5.18
N LEU A 10 1.13 4.91 -5.70
CA LEU A 10 0.75 6.10 -4.92
C LEU A 10 -0.69 6.01 -4.41
N GLU A 11 -1.62 5.55 -5.26
CA GLU A 11 -3.02 5.34 -4.88
C GLU A 11 -3.17 4.23 -3.82
N GLN A 12 -2.45 3.12 -3.96
CA GLN A 12 -2.44 2.02 -3.00
C GLN A 12 -1.90 2.47 -1.63
N LEU A 13 -0.77 3.20 -1.59
CA LEU A 13 -0.23 3.78 -0.35
C LEU A 13 -1.22 4.73 0.33
N ALA A 14 -1.91 5.57 -0.45
CA ALA A 14 -2.95 6.45 0.06
C ALA A 14 -4.17 5.66 0.57
N SER A 15 -4.53 4.55 -0.08
CA SER A 15 -5.59 3.64 0.37
C SER A 15 -5.25 2.98 1.71
N ILE A 16 -4.06 2.37 1.82
CA ILE A 16 -3.56 1.74 3.04
C ILE A 16 -3.58 2.73 4.21
N THR A 17 -3.07 3.93 3.99
CA THR A 17 -3.03 4.99 5.01
C THR A 17 -4.45 5.36 5.46
N ARG A 18 -5.41 5.49 4.54
CA ARG A 18 -6.82 5.76 4.88
C ARG A 18 -7.45 4.60 5.64
N GLN A 19 -7.24 3.37 5.19
CA GLN A 19 -7.81 2.16 5.80
C GLN A 19 -7.31 1.98 7.24
N GLN A 20 -6.04 2.25 7.51
CA GLN A 20 -5.47 2.21 8.87
C GLN A 20 -6.14 3.20 9.82
N VAL A 21 -6.43 4.42 9.33
CA VAL A 21 -7.15 5.42 10.13
C VAL A 21 -8.58 4.96 10.41
N GLN A 22 -9.30 4.48 9.40
CA GLN A 22 -10.70 4.03 9.53
C GLN A 22 -10.83 2.81 10.46
N GLN A 23 -9.94 1.84 10.31
CA GLN A 23 -10.01 0.55 10.98
C GLN A 23 -9.31 0.55 12.35
N GLN A 24 -8.74 1.70 12.74
CA GLN A 24 -7.97 1.90 13.96
C GLN A 24 -6.76 0.94 14.08
N VAL A 25 -6.29 0.40 12.95
CA VAL A 25 -5.07 -0.41 12.87
C VAL A 25 -3.90 0.56 12.93
N LYS A 26 -3.27 0.67 14.10
CA LYS A 26 -2.17 1.60 14.31
C LYS A 26 -0.88 1.05 13.71
N LEU A 27 -0.34 1.79 12.75
CA LEU A 27 1.07 1.66 12.40
C LEU A 27 1.98 2.13 13.52
N VAL A 28 3.12 1.45 13.62
CA VAL A 28 4.27 1.92 14.40
C VAL A 28 4.79 3.23 13.79
N VAL A 29 5.29 4.13 14.64
CA VAL A 29 5.73 5.48 14.25
C VAL A 29 6.74 5.46 13.09
N ASP A 30 7.68 4.52 13.12
CA ASP A 30 8.72 4.46 12.09
C ASP A 30 8.17 3.99 10.73
N VAL A 31 7.17 3.10 10.72
CA VAL A 31 6.50 2.68 9.47
C VAL A 31 5.79 3.86 8.81
N LYS A 32 5.17 4.75 9.59
CA LYS A 32 4.53 5.97 9.03
C LYS A 32 5.54 6.90 8.36
N LYS A 33 6.75 7.02 8.92
CA LYS A 33 7.82 7.83 8.32
C LYS A 33 8.30 7.23 7.01
N GLU A 34 8.49 5.91 6.97
CA GLU A 34 8.90 5.22 5.75
C GLU A 34 7.82 5.30 4.66
N VAL A 35 6.53 5.16 4.99
CA VAL A 35 5.43 5.39 4.03
C VAL A 35 5.46 6.80 3.46
N ALA A 36 5.60 7.83 4.30
CA ALA A 36 5.67 9.21 3.83
C ALA A 36 6.89 9.47 2.93
N LYS A 37 8.04 8.89 3.27
CA LYS A 37 9.26 8.96 2.47
C LYS A 37 9.09 8.25 1.12
N LEU A 38 8.47 7.07 1.12
CA LEU A 38 8.20 6.29 -0.09
C LEU A 38 7.25 7.05 -1.02
N THR A 39 6.15 7.61 -0.49
CA THR A 39 5.23 8.46 -1.25
C THR A 39 5.94 9.64 -1.89
N HIS A 40 6.77 10.37 -1.12
CA HIS A 40 7.54 11.49 -1.67
C HIS A 40 8.48 11.06 -2.80
N ASN A 41 9.17 9.92 -2.64
CA ASN A 41 10.08 9.41 -3.66
C ASN A 41 9.34 9.03 -4.94
N PHE A 42 8.19 8.36 -4.83
CA PHE A 42 7.35 8.01 -5.98
C PHE A 42 6.81 9.24 -6.70
N GLN A 43 6.39 10.29 -5.99
CA GLN A 43 6.00 11.57 -6.60
C GLN A 43 7.17 12.23 -7.36
N ALA A 44 8.37 12.17 -6.81
CA ALA A 44 9.56 12.71 -7.47
C ALA A 44 9.91 11.93 -8.74
N ILE A 45 9.75 10.61 -8.73
CA ILE A 45 9.94 9.74 -9.91
C ILE A 45 8.86 10.06 -10.96
N GLU A 46 7.58 10.08 -10.55
CA GLU A 46 6.43 10.36 -11.43
C GLU A 46 6.60 11.65 -12.22
N ALA A 47 7.09 12.72 -11.58
CA ALA A 47 7.34 14.00 -12.22
C ALA A 47 8.34 13.94 -13.39
N GLY A 48 9.28 12.99 -13.39
CA GLY A 48 10.27 12.79 -14.44
C GLY A 48 9.90 11.73 -15.48
N LEU A 49 8.85 10.93 -15.24
CA LEU A 49 8.57 9.75 -16.06
C LEU A 49 8.12 10.09 -17.48
N LYS A 50 7.38 11.18 -17.66
CA LYS A 50 6.96 11.60 -19.00
C LYS A 50 8.15 11.88 -19.92
N ASP A 51 9.14 12.65 -19.44
CA ASP A 51 10.38 12.93 -20.21
C ASP A 51 11.18 11.65 -20.46
N ALA A 52 11.31 10.80 -19.44
CA ALA A 52 12.03 9.54 -19.56
C ALA A 52 11.39 8.62 -20.62
N GLU A 53 10.05 8.50 -20.64
CA GLU A 53 9.33 7.67 -21.61
C GLU A 53 9.49 8.16 -23.06
N GLU A 54 9.63 9.46 -23.28
CA GLU A 54 9.94 10.02 -24.60
C GLU A 54 11.39 9.73 -25.02
N ARG A 55 12.34 9.83 -24.08
CA ARG A 55 13.78 9.63 -24.32
C ARG A 55 14.17 8.17 -24.54
N GLN A 56 13.42 7.21 -23.98
CA GLN A 56 13.72 5.77 -24.10
C GLN A 56 13.83 5.26 -25.55
N VAL A 57 13.20 5.96 -26.50
CA VAL A 57 13.22 5.62 -27.93
C VAL A 57 14.63 5.77 -28.52
N LYS A 58 15.42 6.71 -28.00
CA LYS A 58 16.74 7.08 -28.52
C LYS A 58 17.87 6.75 -27.54
N GLU A 59 17.57 6.67 -26.25
CA GLU A 59 18.55 6.47 -25.18
C GLU A 59 18.38 5.10 -24.53
N ALA A 60 19.25 4.15 -24.88
CA ALA A 60 19.20 2.78 -24.34
C ALA A 60 19.37 2.72 -22.82
N SER A 61 20.14 3.64 -22.23
CA SER A 61 20.30 3.75 -20.78
C SER A 61 19.01 4.17 -20.08
N VAL A 62 18.24 5.10 -20.66
CA VAL A 62 16.93 5.51 -20.14
C VAL A 62 15.92 4.37 -20.25
N LYS A 63 15.96 3.63 -21.36
CA LYS A 63 15.13 2.42 -21.51
C LYS A 63 15.42 1.39 -20.43
N LEU A 64 16.70 1.06 -20.19
CA LEU A 64 17.10 0.12 -19.15
C LEU A 64 16.61 0.57 -17.77
N TRP A 65 16.82 1.84 -17.42
CA TRP A 65 16.36 2.39 -16.14
C TRP A 65 14.82 2.32 -15.98
N LEU A 66 14.06 2.58 -17.05
CA LEU A 66 12.60 2.43 -17.02
C LEU A 66 12.14 0.98 -16.91
N ASP A 67 12.87 0.04 -17.49
CA ASP A 67 12.57 -1.39 -17.38
C ASP A 67 12.85 -1.87 -15.94
N ASP A 68 13.99 -1.50 -15.35
CA ASP A 68 14.31 -1.77 -13.95
C ASP A 68 13.27 -1.17 -12.99
N LEU A 69 12.78 0.05 -13.29
CA LEU A 69 11.75 0.70 -12.50
C LEU A 69 10.42 -0.06 -12.57
N LYS A 70 10.04 -0.62 -13.73
CA LYS A 70 8.82 -1.43 -13.86
C LYS A 70 8.94 -2.70 -13.02
N ASP A 71 10.07 -3.38 -13.09
CA ASP A 71 10.30 -4.61 -12.32
C ASP A 71 10.21 -4.32 -10.81
N ALA A 72 10.89 -3.27 -10.34
CA ALA A 72 10.78 -2.83 -8.95
C ALA A 72 9.36 -2.40 -8.55
N SER A 73 8.58 -1.84 -9.49
CA SER A 73 7.19 -1.45 -9.23
C SER A 73 6.28 -2.66 -9.06
N ASN A 74 6.49 -3.71 -9.85
CA ASN A 74 5.74 -4.96 -9.72
C ASN A 74 6.04 -5.65 -8.37
N GLU A 75 7.31 -5.69 -7.95
CA GLU A 75 7.68 -6.22 -6.63
C GLU A 75 7.03 -5.42 -5.48
N MET A 76 6.92 -4.09 -5.64
CA MET A 76 6.27 -3.25 -4.65
C MET A 76 4.75 -3.49 -4.61
N GLU A 77 4.11 -3.70 -5.76
CA GLU A 77 2.67 -4.03 -5.83
C GLU A 77 2.36 -5.27 -5.00
N ASP A 78 3.14 -6.35 -5.16
CA ASP A 78 3.02 -7.57 -4.37
C ASP A 78 3.11 -7.30 -2.85
N VAL A 79 4.10 -6.48 -2.43
CA VAL A 79 4.28 -6.11 -1.02
C VAL A 79 3.10 -5.31 -0.46
N LEU A 80 2.54 -4.38 -1.25
CA LEU A 80 1.39 -3.58 -0.84
C LEU A 80 0.10 -4.41 -0.77
N ASP A 81 -0.07 -5.39 -1.65
CA ASP A 81 -1.21 -6.31 -1.63
C ASP A 81 -1.17 -7.27 -0.44
N ASP A 82 0.02 -7.79 -0.10
CA ASP A 82 0.23 -8.57 1.14
C ASP A 82 -0.13 -7.73 2.37
N TRP A 83 0.30 -6.47 2.41
CA TRP A 83 -0.03 -5.58 3.50
C TRP A 83 -1.55 -5.32 3.59
N ASN A 84 -2.22 -5.05 2.48
CA ASN A 84 -3.67 -4.91 2.45
C ASN A 84 -4.38 -6.17 2.99
N THR A 85 -3.90 -7.33 2.59
CA THR A 85 -4.42 -8.63 3.04
C THR A 85 -4.28 -8.81 4.55
N GLU A 86 -3.12 -8.47 5.12
CA GLU A 86 -2.91 -8.55 6.57
C GLU A 86 -3.79 -7.55 7.35
N ILE A 87 -3.98 -6.34 6.83
CA ILE A 87 -4.90 -5.37 7.45
C ILE A 87 -6.34 -5.94 7.46
N LEU A 88 -6.78 -6.59 6.39
CA LEU A 88 -8.10 -7.23 6.32
C LEU A 88 -8.20 -8.42 7.28
N ARG A 89 -7.16 -9.25 7.37
CA ARG A 89 -7.11 -10.37 8.33
C ARG A 89 -7.30 -9.88 9.76
N VAL A 90 -6.54 -8.86 10.17
CA VAL A 90 -6.65 -8.25 11.52
C VAL A 90 -8.06 -7.73 11.80
N GLN A 91 -8.76 -7.18 10.78
CA GLN A 91 -10.15 -6.74 10.94
C GLN A 91 -11.11 -7.90 11.17
N ILE A 92 -10.99 -8.97 10.38
CA ILE A 92 -11.83 -10.16 10.52
C ILE A 92 -11.66 -10.77 11.91
N GLU A 93 -10.41 -10.96 12.36
CA GLU A 93 -10.12 -11.48 13.70
C GLU A 93 -10.70 -10.59 14.81
N LYS A 94 -10.68 -9.27 14.63
CA LYS A 94 -11.28 -8.33 15.59
C LYS A 94 -12.80 -8.51 15.64
N GLN A 95 -13.46 -8.59 14.48
CA GLN A 95 -14.91 -8.78 14.39
C GLN A 95 -15.35 -10.12 14.98
N GLU A 96 -14.61 -11.21 14.75
CA GLU A 96 -14.89 -12.53 15.32
C GLU A 96 -14.80 -12.51 16.86
N LYS A 97 -13.79 -11.85 17.42
CA LYS A 97 -13.64 -11.66 18.87
C LYS A 97 -14.78 -10.86 19.47
N GLU A 98 -15.20 -9.78 18.80
CA GLU A 98 -16.32 -8.95 19.24
C GLU A 98 -17.66 -9.72 19.19
N ALA A 99 -17.89 -10.53 18.15
CA ALA A 99 -19.07 -11.38 18.03
C ALA A 99 -19.11 -12.51 19.09
N GLY A 100 -17.96 -13.14 19.38
CA GLY A 100 -17.86 -14.17 20.42
C GLY A 100 -18.16 -13.64 21.82
N ASN A 101 -17.67 -12.45 22.16
CA ASN A 101 -17.95 -11.79 23.45
C ASN A 101 -19.43 -11.39 23.62
N ALA A 102 -20.10 -11.02 22.53
CA ALA A 102 -21.54 -10.72 22.56
C ALA A 102 -22.41 -11.96 22.87
N LEU A 103 -21.98 -13.15 22.46
CA LEU A 103 -22.69 -14.41 22.71
C LEU A 103 -22.49 -14.93 24.16
N ASP A 104 -21.32 -14.69 24.76
CA ASP A 104 -21.01 -15.11 26.15
C ASP A 104 -21.76 -14.24 27.19
N THR A 105 -21.87 -12.94 26.92
CA THR A 105 -22.60 -12.00 27.78
C THR A 105 -24.12 -12.24 27.81
N THR A 106 -24.69 -12.88 26.78
CA THR A 106 -26.12 -13.23 26.73
C THR A 106 -26.45 -14.52 27.49
N LYS A 107 -25.51 -15.46 27.65
CA LYS A 107 -25.73 -16.70 28.42
C LYS A 107 -25.65 -16.52 29.94
N LYS A 108 -24.93 -15.50 30.41
CA LYS A 108 -24.75 -15.22 31.86
C LYS A 108 -25.93 -14.46 32.50
N LYS A 109 -26.96 -14.10 31.72
CA LYS A 109 -28.08 -13.24 32.14
C LYS A 109 -29.43 -13.96 32.21
N VAL A 110 -29.46 -15.29 32.15
CA VAL A 110 -30.66 -16.08 32.39
C VAL A 110 -30.62 -16.58 33.85
N PRO A 111 -31.49 -16.07 34.75
CA PRO A 111 -31.67 -16.60 36.10
C PRO A 111 -32.38 -17.96 36.10
#